data_AF-A0A950GFJ2-F1
#
_entry.id   AF-A0A950GFJ2-F1
#
_cell.length_a   1.000
_cell.length_b   1.000
_cell.length_c   1.000
_cell.angle_alpha   90.00
_cell.angle_beta   90.00
_cell.angle_gamma   90.00
#
_symmetry.space_group_name_H-M   'P 1'
#
loop_
_entity.id
_entity.type
_entity.pdbx_description
1 polymer ?
#
loop_
_entity_poly.entity_id
_entity_poly.type
_entity_poly.pdbx_seq_one_letter_code
_entity_poly.pdbx_strand_id
1 'polypeptide(L)'
;MAFPTPAAFRALSEQAAIREAERNRALEKLRQTQETFRLLVNGVTDYAIFMLDPNGCVSTWNTGAERLKGYSEKEILHRHFSVFYTPEDRDAGLPARVLETARRDGRYAGEGWRVRKDGTRFWANIVVHPLYDRTGRL
;
A
#
# COMPACT_ATOMS: atom_id res chain seq x y z
N MET A 1 21.15 -47.13 14.03
CA MET A 1 20.70 -45.75 14.26
C MET A 1 20.39 -45.59 15.73
N ALA A 2 21.06 -44.70 16.45
CA ALA A 2 20.83 -44.49 17.88
C ALA A 2 19.59 -43.61 18.07
N PHE A 3 18.57 -44.13 18.76
CA PHE A 3 17.41 -43.34 19.14
C PHE A 3 17.82 -42.31 20.20
N PRO A 4 17.32 -41.06 20.11
CA PRO A 4 17.62 -40.05 21.12
C PRO A 4 17.12 -40.49 22.49
N THR A 5 17.86 -40.12 23.54
CA THR A 5 17.46 -40.43 24.93
C THR A 5 16.16 -39.70 25.29
N PRO A 6 15.36 -40.20 26.24
CA PRO A 6 14.13 -39.54 26.69
C PRO A 6 14.35 -38.07 27.12
N ALA A 7 15.54 -37.74 27.65
CA ALA A 7 15.93 -36.37 27.98
C ALA A 7 16.16 -35.51 26.73
N ALA A 8 16.82 -36.05 25.70
CA ALA A 8 17.04 -35.35 24.43
C ALA A 8 15.71 -35.09 23.69
N PHE A 9 14.76 -36.02 23.73
CA PHE A 9 13.43 -35.83 23.14
C PHE A 9 12.62 -34.72 23.86
N ARG A 10 12.65 -34.69 25.19
CA ARG A 10 12.00 -33.62 25.97
C ARG A 10 12.58 -32.24 25.66
N ALA A 11 13.91 -32.12 25.67
CA ALA A 11 14.58 -30.85 25.35
C ALA A 11 14.25 -30.34 23.94
N LEU A 12 14.16 -31.24 22.94
CA LEU A 12 13.75 -30.88 21.59
C LEU A 12 12.28 -30.41 21.52
N SER A 13 11.38 -31.08 22.25
CA SER A 13 9.97 -30.67 22.32
C SER A 13 9.77 -29.32 23.02
N GLU A 14 10.53 -29.05 24.08
CA GLU A 14 10.51 -27.76 24.79
C GLU A 14 11.08 -26.63 23.92
N GLN A 15 12.18 -26.87 23.22
CA GLN A 15 12.73 -25.91 22.26
C GLN A 15 11.77 -25.61 21.10
N ALA A 16 11.05 -26.62 20.60
CA ALA A 16 10.03 -26.43 19.56
C ALA A 16 8.86 -25.58 20.06
N ALA A 17 8.37 -25.86 21.29
CA ALA A 17 7.28 -25.10 21.89
C ALA A 17 7.65 -23.63 22.16
N ILE A 18 8.89 -23.35 22.59
CA ILE A 18 9.38 -21.98 22.78
C ILE A 18 9.42 -21.22 21.46
N ARG A 19 9.99 -21.82 20.39
CA ARG A 19 10.04 -21.19 19.05
C ARG A 19 8.65 -20.94 18.49
N GLU A 20 7.71 -21.85 18.72
CA GLU A 20 6.32 -21.67 18.28
C GLU A 20 5.65 -20.51 19.03
N ALA A 21 5.83 -20.42 20.35
CA ALA A 21 5.30 -19.32 21.15
C ALA A 21 5.90 -17.97 20.73
N GLU A 22 7.21 -17.91 20.46
CA GLU A 22 7.89 -16.71 19.94
C GLU A 22 7.35 -16.29 18.57
N ARG A 23 7.21 -17.26 17.64
CA ARG A 23 6.62 -17.01 16.32
C ARG A 23 5.20 -16.47 16.44
N ASN A 24 4.36 -17.10 17.26
CA ASN A 24 2.97 -16.69 17.43
C ASN A 24 2.86 -15.28 18.05
N ARG A 25 3.71 -14.94 19.02
CA ARG A 25 3.80 -13.57 19.56
C ARG A 25 4.25 -12.56 18.51
N ALA A 26 5.22 -12.90 17.67
CA ALA A 26 5.68 -12.04 16.58
C ALA A 26 4.58 -11.79 15.54
N LEU A 27 3.85 -12.85 15.15
CA LEU A 27 2.71 -12.75 14.22
C LEU A 27 1.59 -11.88 14.78
N GLU A 28 1.25 -12.03 16.06
CA GLU A 28 0.22 -11.21 16.69
C GLU A 28 0.64 -9.74 16.77
N LYS A 29 1.90 -9.46 17.14
CA LYS A 29 2.43 -8.09 17.14
C LYS A 29 2.41 -7.45 15.75
N LEU A 30 2.72 -8.23 14.71
CA LEU A 30 2.63 -7.78 13.32
C LEU A 30 1.17 -7.47 12.94
N ARG A 31 0.24 -8.37 13.27
CA ARG A 31 -1.20 -8.21 13.01
C ARG A 31 -1.75 -6.95 13.68
N GLN A 32 -1.41 -6.74 14.95
CA GLN A 32 -1.81 -5.55 15.71
C GLN A 32 -1.26 -4.27 15.07
N THR A 33 0.02 -4.27 14.68
CA THR A 33 0.64 -3.11 14.01
C THR A 33 -0.05 -2.79 12.68
N GLN A 34 -0.35 -3.81 11.87
CA GLN A 34 -1.08 -3.65 10.60
C GLN A 34 -2.50 -3.12 10.83
N GLU A 35 -3.19 -3.62 11.85
CA GLU A 35 -4.54 -3.20 12.20
C GLU A 35 -4.57 -1.74 12.68
N THR A 36 -3.66 -1.35 13.56
CA THR A 36 -3.51 0.05 14.00
C THR A 36 -3.23 0.98 12.82
N PHE A 37 -2.31 0.62 11.93
CA PHE A 37 -2.02 1.43 10.74
C PHE A 37 -3.25 1.59 9.84
N ARG A 38 -3.98 0.49 9.59
CA ARG A 38 -5.21 0.51 8.80
C ARG A 38 -6.27 1.43 9.41
N LEU A 39 -6.46 1.38 10.73
CA LEU A 39 -7.42 2.26 11.43
C LEU A 39 -7.02 3.74 11.32
N LEU A 40 -5.75 4.07 11.47
CA LEU A 40 -5.25 5.44 11.33
C LEU A 40 -5.50 5.99 9.92
N VAL A 41 -5.16 5.23 8.89
CA VAL A 41 -5.29 5.65 7.49
C VAL A 41 -6.77 5.72 7.05
N ASN A 42 -7.61 4.81 7.52
CA ASN A 42 -9.05 4.83 7.22
C ASN A 42 -9.82 5.89 8.02
N GLY A 43 -9.30 6.32 9.18
CA GLY A 43 -9.86 7.45 9.91
C GLY A 43 -9.74 8.79 9.16
N VAL A 44 -8.84 8.89 8.19
CA VAL A 44 -8.68 10.08 7.33
C VAL A 44 -9.65 10.00 6.16
N THR A 45 -10.78 10.69 6.26
CA THR A 45 -11.86 10.64 5.25
C THR A 45 -11.79 11.75 4.20
N ASP A 46 -11.11 12.85 4.50
CA ASP A 46 -11.07 14.03 3.62
C ASP A 46 -9.92 13.99 2.61
N TYR A 47 -9.03 12.99 2.74
CA TYR A 47 -7.90 12.78 1.85
C TYR A 47 -7.91 11.39 1.24
N ALA A 48 -7.58 11.33 -0.06
CA ALA A 48 -7.31 10.08 -0.75
C ALA A 48 -5.85 9.67 -0.51
N ILE A 49 -5.65 8.57 0.22
CA ILE A 49 -4.33 8.01 0.54
C ILE A 49 -4.27 6.60 -0.01
N PHE A 50 -3.35 6.37 -0.94
CA PHE A 50 -3.13 5.06 -1.54
C PHE A 50 -1.69 4.93 -2.03
N MET A 51 -1.22 3.70 -2.11
CA MET A 51 0.06 3.35 -2.69
C MET A 51 -0.12 2.89 -4.14
N LEU A 52 0.94 3.08 -4.91
CA LEU A 52 1.09 2.52 -6.26
C LEU A 52 2.22 1.50 -6.23
N ASP A 53 2.11 0.47 -7.06
CA ASP A 53 3.26 -0.38 -7.40
C ASP A 53 4.20 0.34 -8.40
N PRO A 54 5.36 -0.24 -8.73
CA PRO A 54 6.30 0.37 -9.68
C PRO A 54 5.75 0.57 -11.10
N ASN A 55 4.65 -0.10 -11.46
CA ASN A 55 3.99 0.09 -12.75
C ASN A 55 2.92 1.18 -12.71
N GLY A 56 2.67 1.80 -11.55
CA GLY A 56 1.62 2.81 -11.37
C GLY A 56 0.24 2.23 -11.09
N CYS A 57 0.15 0.95 -10.74
CA CYS A 57 -1.11 0.30 -10.38
C CYS A 57 -1.39 0.44 -8.89
N VAL A 58 -2.64 0.72 -8.53
CA VAL A 58 -3.06 0.94 -7.14
C VAL A 58 -2.87 -0.35 -6.33
N SER A 59 -2.18 -0.24 -5.20
CA SER A 59 -1.86 -1.38 -4.32
C SER A 59 -2.53 -1.31 -2.95
N THR A 60 -2.97 -0.13 -2.52
CA THR A 60 -3.78 0.05 -1.30
C THR A 60 -4.87 1.09 -1.54
N TRP A 61 -5.89 1.11 -0.69
CA TRP A 61 -6.99 2.06 -0.82
C TRP A 61 -7.58 2.39 0.54
N ASN A 62 -7.65 3.67 0.90
CA ASN A 62 -8.29 4.10 2.15
C ASN A 62 -9.74 4.55 1.93
N THR A 63 -10.50 4.66 3.03
CA THR A 63 -11.90 5.13 3.00
C THR A 63 -12.05 6.54 2.39
N GLY A 64 -11.09 7.44 2.63
CA GLY A 64 -11.08 8.75 2.00
C GLY A 64 -10.94 8.68 0.47
N ALA A 65 -10.09 7.80 -0.06
CA ALA A 65 -9.94 7.60 -1.49
C ALA A 65 -11.22 7.06 -2.14
N GLU A 66 -11.90 6.11 -1.49
CA GLU A 66 -13.20 5.61 -1.94
C GLU A 66 -14.25 6.73 -1.99
N ARG A 67 -14.36 7.54 -0.93
CA ARG A 67 -15.29 8.66 -0.88
C ARG A 67 -15.00 9.74 -1.93
N LEU A 68 -13.74 10.11 -2.10
CA LEU A 68 -13.35 11.19 -3.02
C LEU A 68 -13.42 10.76 -4.49
N LYS A 69 -13.06 9.50 -4.80
CA LYS A 69 -12.93 8.99 -6.17
C LYS A 69 -14.14 8.18 -6.65
N GLY A 70 -14.94 7.65 -5.73
CA GLY A 70 -16.13 6.84 -6.03
C GLY A 70 -15.83 5.38 -6.42
N TYR A 71 -14.60 4.91 -6.28
CA TYR A 71 -14.24 3.50 -6.50
C TYR A 71 -14.14 2.77 -5.17
N SER A 72 -14.73 1.57 -5.10
CA SER A 72 -14.44 0.66 -4.00
C SER A 72 -13.02 0.08 -4.15
N GLU A 73 -12.43 -0.35 -3.04
CA GLU A 73 -11.11 -0.99 -3.03
C GLU A 73 -11.04 -2.16 -4.04
N LYS A 74 -12.04 -3.04 -4.03
CA LYS A 74 -12.10 -4.22 -4.92
C LYS A 74 -12.10 -3.86 -6.40
N GLU A 75 -12.60 -2.69 -6.77
CA GLU A 75 -12.66 -2.25 -8.15
C GLU A 75 -11.35 -1.63 -8.62
N ILE A 76 -10.64 -0.92 -7.74
CA ILE A 76 -9.50 -0.09 -8.10
C ILE A 76 -8.15 -0.75 -7.88
N LEU A 77 -8.06 -1.73 -6.98
CA LEU A 77 -6.83 -2.49 -6.79
C LEU A 77 -6.35 -3.08 -8.12
N HIS A 78 -5.04 -2.99 -8.33
CA HIS A 78 -4.32 -3.39 -9.55
C HIS A 78 -4.68 -2.60 -10.82
N ARG A 79 -5.58 -1.60 -10.77
CA ARG A 79 -5.79 -0.69 -11.89
C ARG A 79 -4.75 0.41 -11.90
N HIS A 80 -4.33 0.80 -13.09
CA HIS A 80 -3.42 1.92 -13.27
C HIS A 80 -4.08 3.25 -12.87
N PHE A 81 -3.38 4.07 -12.09
CA PHE A 81 -3.91 5.32 -11.52
C PHE A 81 -4.27 6.39 -12.57
N SER A 82 -3.86 6.19 -13.83
CA SER A 82 -4.24 7.07 -14.95
C SER A 82 -5.75 7.18 -15.14
N VAL A 83 -6.56 6.25 -14.62
CA VAL A 83 -8.04 6.37 -14.65
C VAL A 83 -8.55 7.60 -13.92
N PHE A 84 -7.75 8.21 -13.03
CA PHE A 84 -8.10 9.44 -12.32
C PHE A 84 -7.84 10.71 -13.13
N TYR A 85 -7.28 10.61 -14.34
CA TYR A 85 -6.92 11.74 -15.19
C TYR A 85 -7.95 11.91 -16.31
N THR A 86 -8.06 13.14 -16.81
CA THR A 86 -8.89 13.38 -18.00
C THR A 86 -8.29 12.70 -19.22
N PRO A 87 -9.08 12.42 -20.28
CA PRO A 87 -8.56 11.87 -21.53
C PRO A 87 -7.40 12.71 -22.08
N GLU A 88 -7.52 14.04 -22.03
CA GLU A 88 -6.52 14.97 -22.55
C GLU A 88 -5.21 14.87 -21.77
N ASP A 89 -5.28 14.79 -20.44
CA ASP A 89 -4.09 14.61 -19.58
C ASP A 89 -3.41 13.26 -19.84
N ARG A 90 -4.20 12.20 -20.08
CA ARG A 90 -3.69 10.87 -20.39
C ARG A 90 -2.97 10.86 -21.73
N ASP A 91 -3.57 11.46 -22.75
CA ASP A 91 -3.01 11.56 -24.10
C ASP A 91 -1.74 12.43 -24.10
N ALA A 92 -1.69 13.45 -23.24
CA ALA A 92 -0.50 14.27 -23.00
C ALA A 92 0.56 13.58 -22.11
N GLY A 93 0.38 12.31 -21.74
CA GLY A 93 1.34 11.53 -20.94
C GLY A 93 1.57 12.07 -19.53
N LEU A 94 0.65 12.84 -18.97
CA LEU A 94 0.81 13.44 -17.64
C LEU A 94 1.01 12.38 -16.53
N PRO A 95 0.26 11.27 -16.47
CA PRO A 95 0.47 10.25 -15.43
C PRO A 95 1.90 9.69 -15.41
N ALA A 96 2.48 9.44 -16.58
CA ALA A 96 3.86 8.95 -16.68
C ALA A 96 4.87 9.99 -16.19
N ARG A 97 4.69 11.26 -16.60
CA ARG A 97 5.54 12.38 -16.15
C ARG A 97 5.47 12.58 -14.64
N VAL A 98 4.30 12.40 -14.02
CA VAL A 98 4.13 12.46 -12.56
C VAL A 98 4.99 11.41 -11.86
N LEU A 99 4.93 10.16 -12.30
CA LEU A 99 5.73 9.08 -11.72
C LEU A 99 7.23 9.30 -11.95
N GLU A 100 7.61 9.72 -13.16
CA GLU A 100 9.01 10.00 -13.51
C GLU A 100 9.59 11.13 -12.67
N THR A 101 8.84 12.23 -12.53
CA THR A 101 9.24 13.37 -11.69
C THR A 101 9.39 12.94 -10.23
N ALA A 102 8.43 12.16 -9.70
CA ALA A 102 8.53 11.66 -8.34
C ALA A 102 9.77 10.78 -8.12
N ARG A 103 10.13 9.92 -9.09
CA ARG A 103 11.32 9.07 -9.03
C ARG A 103 12.62 9.86 -9.14
N ARG A 104 12.69 10.78 -10.09
CA ARG A 104 13.90 11.57 -10.36
C ARG A 104 14.19 12.58 -9.26
N ASP A 105 13.16 13.30 -8.81
CA ASP A 105 13.30 14.45 -7.92
C ASP A 105 12.94 14.12 -6.46
N GLY A 106 12.52 12.88 -6.19
CA GLY A 106 12.08 12.41 -4.87
C GLY A 106 10.68 12.88 -4.46
N ARG A 107 10.02 13.70 -5.29
CA ARG A 107 8.65 14.19 -5.07
C ARG A 107 8.05 14.75 -6.35
N TYR A 108 6.77 14.51 -6.55
CA TYR A 108 5.93 15.32 -7.42
C TYR A 108 4.89 16.05 -6.56
N ALA A 109 4.62 17.31 -6.85
CA ALA A 109 3.50 18.06 -6.29
C ALA A 109 2.85 18.88 -7.41
N GLY A 110 1.52 18.94 -7.42
CA GLY A 110 0.80 19.74 -8.39
C GLY A 110 -0.69 19.75 -8.13
N GLU A 111 -1.39 20.56 -8.91
CA GLU A 111 -2.84 20.68 -8.85
C GLU A 111 -3.43 20.42 -10.23
N GLY A 112 -4.67 19.94 -10.27
CA GLY A 112 -5.34 19.73 -11.54
C GLY A 112 -6.68 19.03 -11.42
N TRP A 113 -7.37 18.97 -12.55
CA TRP A 113 -8.61 18.22 -12.68
C TRP A 113 -8.35 16.73 -12.55
N ARG A 114 -9.19 16.06 -11.76
CA ARG A 114 -9.24 14.61 -11.64
C ARG A 114 -10.65 14.11 -11.93
N VAL A 115 -10.72 12.92 -12.48
CA VAL A 115 -11.96 12.25 -12.87
C VAL A 115 -12.32 11.22 -11.80
N ARG A 116 -13.58 11.24 -11.35
CA ARG A 116 -14.17 10.21 -10.50
C ARG A 116 -14.71 9.05 -11.34
N LYS A 117 -15.09 7.96 -10.67
CA LYS A 117 -15.72 6.80 -11.33
C LYS A 117 -16.94 7.16 -12.18
N ASP A 118 -17.77 8.09 -11.71
CA ASP A 118 -18.97 8.55 -12.41
C ASP A 118 -18.69 9.52 -13.57
N GLY A 119 -17.42 9.83 -13.84
CA GLY A 119 -16.98 10.76 -14.88
C GLY A 119 -16.98 12.23 -14.44
N THR A 120 -17.49 12.55 -13.25
CA THR A 120 -17.45 13.93 -12.73
C THR A 120 -16.02 14.35 -12.44
N ARG A 121 -15.76 15.65 -12.64
CA ARG A 121 -14.44 16.24 -12.41
C ARG A 121 -14.37 16.93 -11.06
N PHE A 122 -13.19 16.95 -10.46
CA PHE A 122 -12.89 17.78 -9.30
C PHE A 122 -11.46 18.29 -9.33
N TRP A 123 -11.26 19.48 -8.77
CA TRP A 123 -9.93 20.03 -8.57
C TRP A 123 -9.28 19.36 -7.37
N ALA A 124 -8.04 18.90 -7.53
CA ALA A 124 -7.30 18.25 -6.47
C ALA A 124 -5.88 18.79 -6.38
N ASN A 125 -5.37 18.90 -5.16
CA ASN A 125 -3.95 18.96 -4.91
C ASN A 125 -3.43 17.51 -4.79
N ILE A 126 -2.32 17.21 -5.47
CA ILE A 126 -1.72 15.88 -5.55
C ILE A 126 -0.26 15.98 -5.13
N VAL A 127 0.14 15.08 -4.25
CA VAL A 127 1.55 14.85 -3.91
C VAL A 127 1.86 13.37 -4.09
N VAL A 128 2.99 13.06 -4.74
CA VAL A 128 3.48 11.69 -4.92
C VAL A 128 4.91 11.62 -4.45
N HIS A 129 5.20 10.65 -3.59
CA HIS A 129 6.56 10.33 -3.14
C HIS A 129 6.91 8.90 -3.56
N PRO A 130 8.12 8.64 -4.07
CA PRO A 130 8.60 7.28 -4.23
C PRO A 130 8.83 6.67 -2.84
N LEU A 131 8.41 5.42 -2.67
CA LEU A 131 8.65 4.65 -1.45
C LEU A 131 9.62 3.54 -1.79
N TYR A 132 10.73 3.46 -1.07
CA TYR A 132 11.72 2.41 -1.27
C TYR A 132 11.69 1.45 -0.10
N ASP A 133 11.78 0.16 -0.38
CA ASP A 133 11.97 -0.84 0.65
C ASP A 133 13.38 -0.73 1.27
N ARG A 134 13.65 -1.57 2.28
CA ARG A 134 14.94 -1.58 2.99
C ARG A 134 16.14 -1.94 2.10
N THR A 135 15.89 -2.49 0.91
CA THR A 135 16.91 -2.86 -0.06
C THR A 135 17.09 -1.80 -1.15
N GLY A 136 16.33 -0.70 -1.10
CA GLY A 136 16.36 0.36 -2.10
C GLY A 136 15.53 0.06 -3.35
N ARG A 137 14.67 -0.96 -3.32
CA ARG A 137 13.74 -1.25 -4.42
C ARG A 137 12.49 -0.40 -4.29
N LEU A 138 12.07 0.20 -5.41
CA LEU A 138 10.82 0.93 -5.53
C LEU A 138 9.62 -0.02 -5.49
#